data_AF-A0A8H4ZXX8-F1
#
_entry.id   AF-A0A8H4ZXX8-F1
#
_cell.length_a   1.000
_cell.length_b   1.000
_cell.length_c   1.000
_cell.angle_alpha   90.00
_cell.angle_beta   90.00
_cell.angle_gamma   90.00
#
_symmetry.space_group_name_H-M   'P 1'
#
loop_
_entity.id
_entity.type
_entity.pdbx_description
1 polymer ?
#
loop_
_entity_poly.entity_id
_entity_poly.type
_entity_poly.pdbx_seq_one_letter_code
_entity_poly.pdbx_strand_id
1 'polypeptide(L)'
;MHFIASLASLMLLGSSAISGVEATCFNSGITWPGGLNVFVADVERECRRGAFRGTFRPGEVKYKCIQYGSGTKMEYSITNKNTRDSFDLQDEHCIGGLSDEIRGCSRGGSSEKSGWVFTSDPNEGRC
;
A
#
# COMPACT_ATOMS: atom_id res chain seq x y z
N MET A 1 41.21 -55.23 -2.49
CA MET A 1 39.88 -55.55 -3.08
C MET A 1 38.84 -55.26 -1.99
N HIS A 2 37.94 -54.28 -2.01
CA HIS A 2 37.56 -53.21 -2.93
C HIS A 2 37.14 -52.01 -2.07
N PHE A 3 37.55 -50.80 -2.47
CA PHE A 3 36.97 -49.55 -2.00
C PHE A 3 35.60 -49.37 -2.65
N ILE A 4 34.57 -49.01 -1.90
CA ILE A 4 33.33 -48.48 -2.48
C ILE A 4 33.07 -47.12 -1.83
N ALA A 5 33.46 -46.07 -2.54
CA ALA A 5 33.00 -44.71 -2.29
C ALA A 5 31.78 -44.47 -3.19
N SER A 6 30.59 -44.30 -2.62
CA SER A 6 29.40 -43.88 -3.37
C SER A 6 29.30 -42.37 -3.41
N LEU A 7 29.21 -41.85 -4.63
CA LEU A 7 29.13 -40.44 -5.00
C LEU A 7 27.80 -39.79 -4.63
N ALA A 8 27.92 -38.49 -4.31
CA ALA A 8 26.88 -37.56 -3.91
C ALA A 8 25.86 -37.23 -5.02
N SER A 9 24.67 -36.80 -4.60
CA SER A 9 23.83 -35.86 -5.35
C SER A 9 22.90 -35.15 -4.36
N LEU A 10 23.36 -34.01 -3.85
CA LEU A 10 22.54 -33.08 -3.05
C LEU A 10 21.89 -32.09 -4.01
N MET A 11 20.64 -32.35 -4.39
CA MET A 11 19.82 -31.39 -5.14
C MET A 11 19.46 -30.22 -4.22
N LEU A 12 20.22 -29.13 -4.28
CA LEU A 12 19.86 -27.85 -3.67
C LEU A 12 18.72 -27.22 -4.48
N LEU A 13 17.48 -27.41 -4.04
CA LEU A 13 16.33 -26.63 -4.47
C LEU A 13 16.52 -25.19 -3.98
N GLY A 14 17.07 -24.34 -4.84
CA GLY A 14 17.13 -22.90 -4.63
C GLY A 14 15.71 -22.35 -4.50
N SER A 15 15.29 -22.04 -3.27
CA SER A 15 14.05 -21.30 -3.04
C SER A 15 14.28 -19.87 -3.50
N SER A 16 13.73 -19.53 -4.67
CA SER A 16 13.59 -18.15 -5.10
C SER A 16 12.78 -17.41 -4.03
N ALA A 17 13.43 -16.58 -3.22
CA ALA A 17 12.73 -15.62 -2.38
C ALA A 17 12.04 -14.63 -3.31
N ILE A 18 10.76 -14.89 -3.60
CA ILE A 18 9.89 -13.89 -4.20
C ILE A 18 9.82 -12.80 -3.14
N SER A 19 10.42 -11.65 -3.39
CA SER A 19 10.22 -10.45 -2.56
C SER A 19 8.72 -10.12 -2.63
N GLY A 20 7.96 -10.68 -1.69
CA GLY A 20 6.56 -10.36 -1.52
C GLY A 20 6.48 -8.88 -1.21
N VAL A 21 5.65 -8.17 -1.96
CA VAL A 21 5.11 -6.89 -1.53
C VAL A 21 4.47 -7.15 -0.15
N GLU A 22 5.10 -6.65 0.91
CA GLU A 22 4.52 -6.66 2.26
C GLU A 22 3.37 -5.67 2.27
N ALA A 23 2.21 -6.09 1.77
CA ALA A 23 0.94 -5.49 2.15
C ALA A 23 0.69 -5.89 3.60
N THR A 24 0.84 -4.94 4.53
CA THR A 24 0.59 -5.18 5.94
C THR A 24 -0.73 -4.54 6.31
N CYS A 25 -1.74 -5.39 6.56
CA CYS A 25 -2.97 -4.92 7.18
C CYS A 25 -2.68 -4.49 8.62
N PHE A 26 -3.28 -3.38 9.03
CA PHE A 26 -3.14 -2.94 10.42
C PHE A 26 -3.87 -3.89 11.38
N ASN A 27 -3.25 -4.16 12.52
CA ASN A 27 -3.76 -5.09 13.53
C ASN A 27 -4.54 -4.39 14.66
N SER A 28 -4.55 -3.06 14.69
CA SER A 28 -5.24 -2.21 15.67
C SER A 28 -6.05 -1.12 14.97
N GLY A 29 -6.58 -0.14 15.70
CA GLY A 29 -7.43 0.93 15.13
C GLY A 29 -8.90 0.55 15.01
N ILE A 30 -9.64 1.22 14.13
CA ILE A 30 -11.04 0.88 13.85
C ILE A 30 -11.16 0.08 12.56
N THR A 31 -12.30 -0.59 12.40
CA THR A 31 -12.67 -1.14 11.09
C THR A 31 -13.35 -0.06 10.25
N TRP A 32 -13.33 -0.21 8.92
CA TRP A 32 -14.09 0.67 8.03
C TRP A 32 -15.56 0.80 8.47
N PRO A 33 -16.04 2.01 8.79
CA PRO A 33 -17.34 2.22 9.47
C PRO A 33 -18.56 2.23 8.53
N GLY A 34 -18.38 1.88 7.25
CA GLY A 34 -19.41 2.00 6.22
C GLY A 34 -19.11 1.15 4.99
N GLY A 35 -19.94 1.29 3.96
CA GLY A 35 -19.73 0.62 2.68
C GLY A 35 -18.40 1.04 2.05
N LEU A 36 -17.54 0.07 1.73
CA LEU A 36 -16.19 0.34 1.22
C LEU A 36 -16.17 1.20 -0.05
N ASN A 37 -17.23 1.14 -0.86
CA ASN A 37 -17.38 1.94 -2.07
C ASN A 37 -17.39 3.46 -1.80
N VAL A 38 -17.80 3.89 -0.61
CA VAL A 38 -17.75 5.31 -0.22
C VAL A 38 -16.30 5.78 -0.11
N PHE A 39 -15.46 5.01 0.57
CA PHE A 39 -14.04 5.32 0.78
C PHE A 39 -13.24 5.19 -0.53
N VAL A 40 -13.61 4.25 -1.39
CA VAL A 40 -13.03 4.16 -2.74
C VAL A 40 -13.38 5.39 -3.58
N ALA A 41 -14.62 5.87 -3.52
CA ALA A 41 -15.04 7.08 -4.24
C ALA A 41 -14.31 8.33 -3.73
N ASP A 42 -14.00 8.38 -2.44
CA ASP A 42 -13.17 9.43 -1.84
C ASP A 42 -11.74 9.42 -2.40
N VAL A 43 -11.09 8.26 -2.40
CA VAL A 43 -9.78 8.05 -3.03
C VAL A 43 -9.81 8.45 -4.51
N GLU A 44 -10.83 8.03 -5.24
CA GLU A 44 -11.00 8.33 -6.66
C GLU A 44 -11.05 9.83 -6.94
N ARG A 45 -11.78 10.59 -6.12
CA ARG A 45 -11.81 12.05 -6.21
C ARG A 45 -10.43 12.65 -5.94
N GLU A 46 -9.72 12.20 -4.91
CA GLU A 46 -8.43 12.77 -4.51
C GLU A 46 -7.31 12.44 -5.51
N CYS A 47 -7.34 11.25 -6.10
CA CYS A 47 -6.44 10.86 -7.18
C CYS A 47 -6.67 11.70 -8.44
N ARG A 48 -7.92 11.85 -8.89
CA ARG A 48 -8.19 12.54 -10.17
C ARG A 48 -8.19 14.06 -10.09
N ARG A 49 -8.53 14.62 -8.92
CA ARG A 49 -8.83 16.06 -8.77
C ARG A 49 -8.29 16.69 -7.49
N GLY A 50 -7.70 15.93 -6.58
CA GLY A 50 -7.37 16.39 -5.24
C GLY A 50 -5.90 16.22 -4.86
N ALA A 51 -5.69 15.84 -3.61
CA ALA A 51 -4.39 15.90 -2.93
C ALA A 51 -3.29 15.02 -3.56
N PHE A 52 -3.65 14.01 -4.34
CA PHE A 52 -2.68 13.05 -4.89
C PHE A 52 -2.27 13.35 -6.33
N ARG A 53 -2.73 14.46 -6.91
CA ARG A 53 -2.35 14.87 -8.26
C ARG A 53 -0.96 15.48 -8.35
N GLY A 54 -0.42 15.41 -9.56
CA GLY A 54 0.78 16.10 -9.96
C GLY A 54 2.02 15.47 -9.36
N THR A 55 3.16 16.08 -9.66
CA THR A 55 4.46 15.51 -9.35
C THR A 55 4.69 15.33 -7.84
N PHE A 56 5.21 14.17 -7.46
CA PHE A 56 5.83 13.86 -6.19
C PHE A 56 7.34 13.95 -6.35
N ARG A 57 7.99 14.76 -5.51
CA ARG A 57 9.45 14.80 -5.39
C ARG A 57 9.99 13.47 -4.84
N PRO A 58 11.31 13.22 -4.95
CA PRO A 58 11.91 12.04 -4.36
C PRO A 58 11.66 12.03 -2.84
N GLY A 59 11.16 10.91 -2.31
CA GLY A 59 10.81 10.78 -0.89
C GLY A 59 9.56 11.54 -0.43
N GLU A 60 8.86 12.27 -1.33
CA GLU A 60 7.70 13.06 -0.93
C GLU A 60 6.53 12.17 -0.52
N VAL A 61 5.91 12.55 0.59
CA VAL A 61 4.62 12.01 1.03
C VAL A 61 3.56 13.06 0.74
N LYS A 62 2.54 12.70 -0.04
CA LYS A 62 1.29 13.46 -0.05
C LYS A 62 0.30 12.75 0.85
N TYR A 63 -0.47 13.54 1.58
CA TYR A 63 -1.39 13.06 2.60
C TYR A 63 -2.74 13.77 2.47
N LYS A 64 -3.81 13.04 2.76
CA LYS A 64 -5.16 13.57 2.84
C LYS A 64 -5.93 12.95 3.99
N CYS A 65 -6.48 13.81 4.83
CA CYS A 65 -7.51 13.46 5.81
C CYS A 65 -8.88 13.81 5.25
N ILE A 66 -9.83 12.89 5.33
CA ILE A 66 -11.24 13.08 4.93
C ILE A 66 -12.13 12.74 6.11
N GLN A 67 -12.99 13.68 6.51
CA GLN A 67 -13.91 13.51 7.63
C GLN A 67 -15.07 12.58 7.23
N TYR A 68 -15.35 11.55 8.04
CA TYR A 68 -16.51 10.68 7.91
C TYR A 68 -17.38 10.75 9.17
N GLY A 69 -18.54 11.41 9.09
CA GLY A 69 -19.36 11.67 10.27
C GLY A 69 -18.65 12.56 11.30
N SER A 70 -19.06 12.49 12.57
CA SER A 70 -18.61 13.43 13.61
C SER A 70 -17.34 13.01 14.38
N GLY A 71 -16.96 11.74 14.33
CA GLY A 71 -15.89 11.19 15.17
C GLY A 71 -14.96 10.21 14.47
N THR A 72 -14.99 10.17 13.14
CA THR A 72 -14.20 9.23 12.35
C THR A 72 -13.57 9.96 11.17
N LYS A 73 -12.30 9.65 10.88
CA LYS A 73 -11.53 10.24 9.80
C LYS A 73 -10.88 9.14 8.96
N MET A 74 -10.76 9.39 7.67
CA MET A 74 -10.08 8.53 6.74
C MET A 74 -8.76 9.20 6.35
N GLU A 75 -7.67 8.51 6.61
CA GLU A 75 -6.32 9.02 6.39
C GLU A 75 -5.68 8.24 5.26
N TYR A 76 -5.29 8.97 4.22
CA TYR A 76 -4.67 8.41 3.03
C TYR A 76 -3.31 9.04 2.82
N SER A 77 -2.32 8.23 2.47
CA SER A 77 -1.03 8.77 2.06
C SER A 77 -0.41 7.96 0.92
N ILE A 78 0.36 8.67 0.10
CA ILE A 78 1.16 8.09 -0.97
C ILE A 78 2.58 8.64 -0.83
N THR A 79 3.56 7.74 -0.80
CA THR A 79 4.99 8.10 -0.74
C THR A 79 5.70 7.71 -2.03
N ASN A 80 6.41 8.65 -2.66
CA ASN A 80 7.38 8.33 -3.71
C ASN A 80 8.66 7.80 -3.07
N LYS A 81 8.97 6.51 -3.21
CA LYS A 81 10.18 5.90 -2.63
C LYS A 81 11.43 6.10 -3.48
N ASN A 82 11.31 6.67 -4.68
CA ASN A 82 12.48 7.05 -5.46
C ASN A 82 13.26 8.12 -4.69
N THR A 83 14.60 8.01 -4.70
CA THR A 83 15.51 8.91 -3.98
C THR A 83 16.13 10.00 -4.85
N ARG A 84 15.87 9.97 -6.17
CA ARG A 84 16.49 10.86 -7.17
C ARG A 84 15.47 11.57 -8.06
N ASP A 85 14.46 10.85 -8.50
CA ASP A 85 13.56 11.27 -9.57
C ASP A 85 12.18 11.64 -9.03
N SER A 86 11.60 12.68 -9.64
CA SER A 86 10.24 13.11 -9.36
C SER A 86 9.29 12.52 -10.40
N PHE A 87 8.13 12.05 -9.96
CA PHE A 87 7.14 11.42 -10.83
C PHE A 87 5.74 11.95 -10.56
N ASP A 88 4.95 12.10 -11.62
CA ASP A 88 3.50 12.19 -11.50
C ASP A 88 2.94 10.76 -11.48
N LEU A 89 2.19 10.43 -10.43
CA LEU A 89 1.58 9.11 -10.29
C LEU A 89 0.30 9.08 -11.11
N GLN A 90 0.19 8.12 -12.04
CA GLN A 90 -1.02 7.97 -12.85
C GLN A 90 -2.25 7.73 -11.98
N ASP A 91 -3.37 8.35 -12.36
CA ASP A 91 -4.63 8.28 -11.63
C ASP A 91 -5.05 6.83 -11.34
N GLU A 92 -4.94 5.92 -12.31
CA GLU A 92 -5.32 4.52 -12.15
C GLU A 92 -4.45 3.78 -11.13
N HIS A 93 -3.16 4.11 -11.04
CA HIS A 93 -2.25 3.53 -10.07
C HIS A 93 -2.49 4.09 -8.67
N CYS A 94 -2.78 5.40 -8.57
CA CYS A 94 -3.20 6.04 -7.33
C CYS A 94 -4.48 5.39 -6.78
N ILE A 95 -5.51 5.25 -7.63
CA ILE A 95 -6.80 4.67 -7.25
C ILE A 95 -6.63 3.21 -6.87
N GLY A 96 -5.93 2.44 -7.72
CA GLY A 96 -5.69 1.03 -7.48
C GLY A 96 -4.97 0.79 -6.16
N GLY A 97 -3.83 1.45 -5.94
CA GLY A 97 -3.03 1.26 -4.73
C GLY A 97 -3.79 1.56 -3.43
N LEU A 98 -4.43 2.73 -3.34
CA LEU A 98 -5.20 3.09 -2.13
C LEU A 98 -6.47 2.22 -1.96
N SER A 99 -7.11 1.81 -3.07
CA SER A 99 -8.31 0.96 -3.00
C SER A 99 -8.00 -0.50 -2.66
N ASP A 100 -6.82 -1.00 -3.04
CA ASP A 100 -6.34 -2.33 -2.67
C ASP A 100 -6.25 -2.43 -1.14
N GLU A 101 -5.73 -1.40 -0.46
CA GLU A 101 -5.70 -1.33 1.02
C GLU A 101 -7.10 -1.28 1.64
N ILE A 102 -8.03 -0.49 1.07
CA ILE A 102 -9.41 -0.38 1.56
C ILE A 102 -10.14 -1.73 1.48
N ARG A 103 -9.96 -2.46 0.38
CA ARG A 103 -10.68 -3.71 0.12
C ARG A 103 -10.00 -4.94 0.72
N GLY A 104 -8.68 -4.91 0.81
CA GLY A 104 -7.86 -6.01 1.30
C GLY A 104 -7.76 -6.10 2.82
N CYS A 105 -7.91 -4.96 3.51
CA CYS A 105 -7.68 -4.88 4.95
C CYS A 105 -8.88 -4.26 5.69
N SER A 106 -9.46 -5.02 6.62
CA SER A 106 -10.66 -4.58 7.38
C SER A 106 -10.43 -3.35 8.26
N ARG A 107 -9.16 -3.08 8.62
CA ARG A 107 -8.70 -1.98 9.47
C ARG A 107 -7.78 -1.01 8.72
N GLY A 108 -7.81 -1.05 7.39
CA GLY A 108 -6.81 -0.36 6.58
C GLY A 108 -5.45 -1.08 6.58
N GLY A 109 -4.55 -0.57 5.77
CA GLY A 109 -3.28 -1.21 5.51
C GLY A 109 -2.31 -0.30 4.79
N SER A 110 -1.10 -0.83 4.62
CA SER A 110 -0.06 -0.20 3.83
C SER A 110 0.69 -1.24 2.99
N SER A 111 0.93 -0.90 1.72
CA SER A 111 1.75 -1.73 0.84
C SER A 111 2.70 -0.89 -0.02
N GLU A 112 3.81 -1.50 -0.44
CA GLU A 112 4.73 -0.93 -1.41
C GLU A 112 4.53 -1.57 -2.79
N LYS A 113 4.25 -0.76 -3.82
CA LYS A 113 4.08 -1.23 -5.20
C LYS A 113 4.84 -0.32 -6.16
N SER A 114 5.79 -0.90 -6.89
CA SER A 114 6.55 -0.20 -7.94
C SER A 114 7.23 1.09 -7.47
N GLY A 115 7.80 1.10 -6.26
CA GLY A 115 8.47 2.27 -5.69
C GLY A 115 7.53 3.32 -5.11
N TRP A 116 6.27 2.97 -4.86
CA TRP A 116 5.29 3.80 -4.16
C TRP A 116 4.78 3.08 -2.92
N VAL A 117 4.65 3.79 -1.80
CA VAL A 117 3.94 3.26 -0.63
C VAL A 117 2.55 3.87 -0.60
N PHE A 118 1.53 3.02 -0.52
CA PHE A 118 0.13 3.39 -0.38
C PHE A 118 -0.33 3.04 1.02
N THR A 119 -0.99 3.99 1.69
CA THR A 119 -1.58 3.76 3.01
C THR A 119 -3.01 4.28 3.02
N SER A 120 -3.94 3.43 3.45
CA SER A 120 -5.34 3.79 3.69
C SER A 120 -5.71 3.36 5.10
N ASP A 121 -6.05 4.31 5.97
CA ASP A 121 -6.21 4.08 7.42
C ASP A 121 -7.48 4.77 7.96
N PRO A 122 -8.50 3.99 8.37
CA PRO A 122 -9.65 4.53 9.10
C PRO A 122 -9.28 4.73 10.58
N ASN A 123 -9.47 5.95 11.09
CA ASN A 123 -9.17 6.29 12.48
C ASN A 123 -10.34 7.00 13.18
N GLU A 124 -10.37 6.93 14.50
CA GLU A 124 -11.21 7.81 15.31
C GLU A 124 -10.64 9.23 15.32
N GLY A 125 -11.51 10.22 15.49
CA GLY A 125 -11.15 11.62 15.63
C GLY A 125 -11.62 12.49 14.47
N ARG A 126 -10.92 13.62 14.29
CA ARG A 126 -11.28 14.65 13.31
C ARG A 126 -10.08 15.02 12.43
N CYS A 127 -10.39 15.34 11.18
CA CYS A 127 -9.60 16.26 10.40
C CYS A 127 -9.91 17.71 10.88
#